data_AF-A0A413Q6H5-F1
#
_entry.id   AF-A0A413Q6H5-F1
#
_cell.length_a   1.000
_cell.length_b   1.000
_cell.length_c   1.000
_cell.angle_alpha   90.00
_cell.angle_beta   90.00
_cell.angle_gamma   90.00
#
_symmetry.space_group_name_H-M   'P 1'
#
loop_
_entity.id
_entity.type
_entity.pdbx_description
1 polymer ?
#
loop_
_entity_poly.entity_id
_entity_poly.type
_entity_poly.pdbx_seq_one_letter_code
_entity_poly.pdbx_strand_id
1 'polypeptide(L)'
;MFAHETNLTMNSRLIGFGLKNISDKLWQPCMLTIMHFLAMRIDTNQKTKQALHLIVDEAQVLCEQETTASQLLYAIETYRKVGAIVTLIAQNLTHVIENPALRDMFSNCPFKCFLDQGGLDAANLAKIQELSPTEFRALEENSVGSGVLVWRGNVYLFDATMNKDNPLFEQFDTDFHSKAKQEADMKKSDSEKQKDVPDSGTLQWEDLSDATGFLE
;
A
#
# COMPACT_ATOMS: atom_id res chain seq x y z
N MET A 1 6.34 -23.43 -8.30
CA MET A 1 6.90 -22.46 -7.33
C MET A 1 8.15 -23.02 -6.63
N PHE A 2 8.15 -24.24 -6.11
CA PHE A 2 9.28 -24.80 -5.33
C PHE A 2 10.35 -25.60 -6.13
N ALA A 3 10.26 -25.63 -7.47
CA ALA A 3 11.14 -26.45 -8.31
C ALA A 3 12.32 -25.68 -8.94
N HIS A 4 12.57 -24.45 -8.52
CA HIS A 4 13.64 -23.59 -9.02
C HIS A 4 14.46 -23.03 -7.87
N GLU A 5 15.72 -22.67 -8.16
CA GLU A 5 16.59 -22.00 -7.19
C GLU A 5 15.94 -20.73 -6.66
N THR A 6 16.17 -20.47 -5.39
CA THR A 6 15.61 -19.30 -4.70
C THR A 6 16.21 -18.02 -5.26
N ASN A 7 15.38 -17.13 -5.79
CA ASN A 7 15.78 -15.81 -6.28
C ASN A 7 15.91 -14.76 -5.14
N LEU A 8 15.72 -15.15 -3.88
CA LEU A 8 15.90 -14.27 -2.74
C LEU A 8 17.38 -14.06 -2.42
N THR A 9 17.82 -12.81 -2.57
CA THR A 9 19.12 -12.39 -2.06
C THR A 9 19.02 -12.12 -0.56
N MET A 10 19.62 -13.02 0.23
CA MET A 10 19.66 -13.01 1.70
C MET A 10 20.38 -11.79 2.32
N ASN A 11 20.94 -10.88 1.52
CA ASN A 11 21.62 -9.67 2.02
C ASN A 11 20.93 -8.35 1.61
N SER A 12 19.75 -8.41 0.99
CA SER A 12 19.00 -7.19 0.68
C SER A 12 18.45 -6.53 1.95
N ARG A 13 18.39 -5.19 1.95
CA ARG A 13 17.77 -4.35 2.98
C ARG A 13 16.24 -4.37 2.94
N LEU A 14 15.66 -4.58 1.76
CA LEU A 14 14.22 -4.66 1.54
C LEU A 14 13.93 -5.94 0.77
N ILE A 15 12.99 -6.72 1.27
CA ILE A 15 12.58 -7.99 0.69
C ILE A 15 11.07 -8.02 0.68
N GLY A 16 10.51 -8.20 -0.52
CA GLY A 16 9.08 -8.34 -0.73
C GLY A 16 8.74 -9.76 -1.13
N PHE A 17 7.71 -10.32 -0.49
CA PHE A 17 7.10 -11.58 -0.89
C PHE A 17 5.77 -11.29 -1.59
N GLY A 18 5.75 -11.45 -2.92
CA GLY A 18 4.51 -11.33 -3.68
C GLY A 18 3.69 -12.60 -3.56
N LEU A 19 2.52 -12.51 -2.91
CA LEU A 19 1.64 -13.66 -2.67
C LEU A 19 0.47 -13.77 -3.67
N LYS A 20 0.51 -12.97 -4.74
CA LYS A 20 -0.55 -12.94 -5.75
C LYS A 20 -0.64 -14.28 -6.49
N ASN A 21 -1.86 -14.79 -6.68
CA ASN A 21 -2.18 -16.00 -7.44
C ASN A 21 -1.58 -17.31 -6.90
N ILE A 22 -1.30 -17.40 -5.59
CA ILE A 22 -0.95 -18.68 -4.96
C ILE A 22 -2.22 -19.51 -4.82
N SER A 23 -2.23 -20.73 -5.36
CA SER A 23 -3.35 -21.66 -5.15
C SER A 23 -3.46 -22.07 -3.69
N ASP A 24 -4.67 -22.30 -3.17
CA ASP A 24 -4.92 -22.69 -1.77
C ASP A 24 -4.03 -23.84 -1.28
N LYS A 25 -3.76 -24.82 -2.15
CA LYS A 25 -2.91 -25.99 -1.84
C LYS A 25 -1.44 -25.65 -1.57
N LEU A 26 -0.96 -24.53 -2.11
CA LEU A 26 0.43 -24.07 -1.95
C LEU A 26 0.58 -23.01 -0.85
N TRP A 27 -0.54 -22.49 -0.33
CA TRP A 27 -0.53 -21.42 0.67
C TRP A 27 0.27 -21.79 1.91
N GLN A 28 -0.04 -22.93 2.53
CA GLN A 28 0.62 -23.38 3.75
C GLN A 28 2.13 -23.64 3.56
N PRO A 29 2.60 -24.36 2.52
CA PRO A 29 4.03 -24.46 2.21
C PRO A 29 4.71 -23.11 1.97
N CYS A 30 4.04 -22.17 1.26
CA CYS A 30 4.57 -20.83 1.02
C CYS A 30 4.75 -20.08 2.34
N MET A 31 3.75 -20.10 3.22
CA MET A 31 3.82 -19.44 4.51
C MET A 31 4.88 -20.06 5.43
N LEU A 32 4.99 -21.38 5.48
CA LEU A 32 6.06 -22.05 6.23
C LEU A 32 7.46 -21.58 5.78
N THR A 33 7.65 -21.44 4.46
CA THR A 33 8.92 -20.99 3.87
C THR A 33 9.24 -19.55 4.28
N ILE A 34 8.25 -18.65 4.21
CA ILE A 34 8.41 -17.24 4.61
C ILE A 34 8.71 -17.15 6.11
N MET A 35 7.99 -17.90 6.95
CA MET A 35 8.23 -17.94 8.39
C MET A 35 9.63 -18.47 8.73
N HIS A 36 10.10 -19.51 8.05
CA HIS A 36 11.45 -20.02 8.21
C HIS A 36 12.51 -18.98 7.83
N PHE A 37 12.31 -18.28 6.71
CA PHE A 37 13.17 -17.19 6.28
C PHE A 37 13.23 -16.06 7.32
N LEU A 38 12.08 -15.65 7.86
CA LEU A 38 12.00 -14.60 8.88
C LEU A 38 12.75 -15.01 10.16
N ALA A 39 12.59 -16.27 10.60
CA ALA A 39 13.30 -16.80 11.75
C ALA A 39 14.84 -16.74 11.57
N MET A 40 15.34 -17.14 10.39
CA MET A 40 16.77 -17.04 10.07
C MET A 40 17.27 -15.58 10.08
N ARG A 41 16.48 -14.66 9.52
CA ARG A 41 16.82 -13.23 9.51
C ARG A 41 16.88 -12.65 10.92
N ILE A 42 15.96 -13.04 11.78
CA ILE A 42 15.92 -12.57 13.17
C ILE A 42 17.13 -13.06 13.96
N ASP A 43 17.53 -14.32 13.82
CA ASP A 43 18.75 -14.84 14.48
C ASP A 43 20.00 -14.04 14.05
N THR A 44 20.11 -13.74 12.75
CA THR A 44 21.20 -12.91 12.22
C THR A 44 21.15 -11.48 12.75
N ASN A 45 19.95 -10.89 12.77
CA ASN A 45 19.71 -9.52 13.21
C ASN A 45 19.94 -9.35 14.71
N GLN A 46 19.65 -10.35 15.53
CA GLN A 46 19.99 -10.35 16.96
C GLN A 46 21.51 -10.31 17.18
N LYS A 47 22.26 -11.15 16.45
CA LYS A 47 23.73 -11.19 16.53
C LYS A 47 24.37 -9.86 16.10
N THR A 48 23.79 -9.22 15.09
CA THR A 48 24.28 -7.95 14.51
C THR A 48 23.64 -6.71 15.14
N LYS A 49 22.67 -6.87 16.06
CA LYS A 49 21.89 -5.81 16.72
C LYS A 49 21.16 -4.88 15.72
N GLN A 50 20.67 -5.44 14.63
CA GLN A 50 19.89 -4.71 13.63
C GLN A 50 18.39 -4.98 13.82
N ALA A 51 17.56 -3.93 13.82
CA ALA A 51 16.11 -4.10 13.87
C ALA A 51 15.59 -4.68 12.54
N LEU A 52 14.64 -5.60 12.62
CA LEU A 52 13.87 -6.07 11.46
C LEU A 52 12.51 -5.38 11.47
N HIS A 53 12.09 -4.79 10.35
CA HIS A 53 10.71 -4.33 10.18
C HIS A 53 9.96 -5.32 9.29
N LEU A 54 9.04 -6.06 9.89
CA LEU A 54 8.11 -6.94 9.18
C LEU A 54 6.82 -6.15 8.89
N ILE A 55 6.47 -6.02 7.62
CA ILE A 55 5.21 -5.43 7.18
C ILE A 55 4.41 -6.54 6.51
N VAL A 56 3.20 -6.76 7.02
CA VAL A 56 2.26 -7.75 6.49
C VAL A 56 1.07 -6.97 5.95
N ASP A 57 0.99 -6.92 4.63
CA ASP A 57 -0.15 -6.34 3.93
C ASP A 57 -1.26 -7.40 3.77
N GLU A 58 -2.51 -6.95 3.74
CA GLU A 58 -3.71 -7.80 3.69
C GLU A 58 -3.70 -8.92 4.75
N ALA A 59 -3.36 -8.56 5.99
CA ALA A 59 -3.18 -9.50 7.08
C ALA A 59 -4.43 -10.37 7.32
N GLN A 60 -5.64 -9.89 7.01
CA GLN A 60 -6.87 -10.67 7.13
C GLN A 60 -6.86 -11.97 6.31
N VAL A 61 -6.14 -12.02 5.19
CA VAL A 61 -6.03 -13.24 4.37
C VAL A 61 -5.26 -14.34 5.11
N LEU A 62 -4.23 -13.95 5.86
CA LEU A 62 -3.49 -14.90 6.73
C LEU A 62 -4.32 -15.39 7.90
N CYS A 63 -5.39 -14.66 8.23
CA CYS A 63 -6.25 -14.91 9.37
C CYS A 63 -7.43 -15.86 9.03
N GLU A 64 -7.70 -16.11 7.75
CA GLU A 64 -8.76 -17.02 7.30
C GLU A 64 -8.49 -18.48 7.70
N GLN A 65 -7.21 -18.87 7.78
CA GLN A 65 -6.80 -20.21 8.21
C GLN A 65 -6.21 -20.18 9.61
N GLU A 66 -6.78 -20.95 10.53
CA GLU A 66 -6.37 -21.00 11.95
C GLU A 66 -4.88 -21.34 12.15
N THR A 67 -4.34 -22.23 11.31
CA THR A 67 -2.93 -22.62 11.33
C THR A 67 -2.01 -21.45 10.98
N THR A 68 -2.32 -20.71 9.92
CA THR A 68 -1.56 -19.55 9.46
C THR A 68 -1.69 -18.39 10.44
N ALA A 69 -2.89 -18.16 10.98
CA ALA A 69 -3.15 -17.17 12.01
C ALA A 69 -2.30 -17.43 13.27
N SER A 70 -2.26 -18.68 13.73
CA SER A 70 -1.46 -19.09 14.89
C SER A 70 0.04 -18.87 14.67
N GLN A 71 0.53 -19.14 13.46
CA GLN A 71 1.93 -18.89 13.10
C GLN A 71 2.25 -17.39 13.07
N LEU A 72 1.35 -16.57 12.52
CA LEU A 72 1.50 -15.11 12.50
C LEU A 72 1.52 -14.53 13.93
N LEU A 73 0.61 -14.99 14.79
CA LEU A 73 0.57 -14.60 16.21
C LEU A 73 1.88 -14.97 16.92
N TYR A 74 2.35 -16.21 16.77
CA TYR A 74 3.62 -16.66 17.34
C TYR A 74 4.80 -15.81 16.86
N ALA A 75 4.84 -15.50 15.56
CA ALA A 75 5.84 -14.62 14.98
C ALA A 75 5.79 -13.23 15.63
N ILE A 76 4.62 -12.61 15.76
CA ILE A 76 4.47 -11.27 16.34
C ILE A 76 4.95 -11.24 17.80
N GLU A 77 4.50 -12.20 18.62
CA GLU A 77 4.86 -12.29 20.03
C GLU A 77 6.35 -12.53 20.25
N THR A 78 6.95 -13.36 19.41
CA THR A 78 8.36 -13.74 19.52
C THR A 78 9.26 -12.64 18.97
N TYR A 79 8.95 -12.14 17.78
CA TYR A 79 9.82 -11.23 17.03
C TYR A 79 9.88 -9.85 17.68
N ARG A 80 8.79 -9.38 18.30
CA ARG A 80 8.77 -8.13 19.07
C ARG A 80 9.73 -8.17 20.27
N LYS A 81 9.92 -9.32 20.91
CA LYS A 81 10.83 -9.47 22.07
C LYS A 81 12.30 -9.33 21.69
N VAL A 82 12.62 -9.52 20.40
CA VAL A 82 13.99 -9.57 19.88
C VAL A 82 14.30 -8.40 18.95
N GLY A 83 13.56 -7.30 19.09
CA GLY A 83 13.82 -6.04 18.41
C GLY A 83 13.21 -5.90 17.02
N ALA A 84 12.31 -6.80 16.62
CA ALA A 84 11.54 -6.60 15.39
C ALA A 84 10.37 -5.65 15.62
N ILE A 85 10.10 -4.82 14.61
CA ILE A 85 8.88 -4.01 14.49
C ILE A 85 7.95 -4.77 13.56
N VAL A 86 6.72 -5.04 13.98
CA VAL A 86 5.73 -5.71 13.15
C VAL A 86 4.57 -4.75 12.88
N THR A 87 4.26 -4.55 11.61
CA THR A 87 3.13 -3.75 11.13
C THR A 87 2.19 -4.66 10.36
N LEU A 88 0.94 -4.74 10.81
CA LEU A 88 -0.13 -5.42 10.11
C LEU A 88 -1.04 -4.37 9.47
N ILE A 89 -1.39 -4.59 8.21
CA ILE A 89 -2.33 -3.77 7.47
C ILE A 89 -3.50 -4.68 7.10
N ALA A 90 -4.71 -4.27 7.44
CA ALA A 90 -5.92 -5.00 7.12
C ALA A 90 -7.01 -4.04 6.64
N GLN A 91 -7.73 -4.42 5.59
CA GLN A 91 -8.85 -3.63 5.06
C GLN A 91 -10.16 -3.98 5.76
N ASN A 92 -10.39 -5.27 6.01
CA ASN A 92 -11.60 -5.75 6.66
C ASN A 92 -11.31 -6.12 8.12
N LEU A 93 -11.65 -5.21 9.02
CA LEU A 93 -11.44 -5.38 10.45
C LEU A 93 -12.46 -6.34 11.09
N THR A 94 -13.63 -6.53 10.48
CA THR A 94 -14.68 -7.44 11.00
C THR A 94 -14.14 -8.86 11.14
N HIS A 95 -13.52 -9.41 10.10
CA HIS A 95 -12.92 -10.76 10.15
C HIS A 95 -11.79 -10.88 11.18
N VAL A 96 -11.04 -9.79 11.36
CA VAL A 96 -9.96 -9.74 12.36
C VAL A 96 -10.54 -9.78 13.78
N ILE A 97 -11.63 -9.05 14.04
CA ILE A 97 -12.28 -8.97 15.35
C ILE A 97 -13.02 -10.27 15.71
N GLU A 98 -13.54 -11.00 14.72
CA GLU A 98 -14.22 -12.29 14.92
C GLU A 98 -13.29 -13.38 15.47
N ASN A 99 -12.00 -13.31 15.18
CA ASN A 99 -11.00 -14.20 15.74
C ASN A 99 -10.50 -13.68 17.11
N PRO A 100 -10.75 -14.39 18.23
CA PRO A 100 -10.38 -13.92 19.55
C PRO A 100 -8.89 -13.63 19.73
N ALA A 101 -8.02 -14.49 19.17
CA ALA A 101 -6.58 -14.33 19.34
C ALA A 101 -6.05 -13.10 18.61
N LEU A 102 -6.60 -12.82 17.42
CA LEU A 102 -6.25 -11.63 16.66
C LEU A 102 -6.83 -10.37 17.29
N ARG A 103 -8.10 -10.39 17.69
CA ARG A 103 -8.72 -9.29 18.44
C ARG A 103 -7.88 -8.90 19.65
N ASP A 104 -7.48 -9.87 20.46
CA ASP A 104 -6.69 -9.63 21.67
C ASP A 104 -5.29 -9.09 21.31
N MET A 105 -4.65 -9.62 20.26
CA MET A 105 -3.38 -9.10 19.74
C MET A 105 -3.51 -7.64 19.28
N PHE A 106 -4.52 -7.33 18.46
CA PHE A 106 -4.79 -5.97 17.97
C PHE A 106 -5.07 -5.02 19.12
N SER A 107 -5.89 -5.40 20.10
CA SER A 107 -6.17 -4.58 21.30
C SER A 107 -4.88 -4.22 22.06
N ASN A 108 -3.97 -5.19 22.21
CA ASN A 108 -2.68 -5.02 22.88
C ASN A 108 -1.62 -4.23 22.07
N CYS A 109 -1.89 -3.88 20.81
CA CYS A 109 -0.98 -3.06 20.02
C CYS A 109 -0.91 -1.62 20.58
N PRO A 110 0.30 -1.13 20.92
CA PRO A 110 0.46 0.22 21.45
C PRO A 110 0.31 1.31 20.39
N PHE A 111 0.42 0.95 19.11
CA PHE A 111 0.18 1.81 17.96
C PHE A 111 -0.94 1.20 17.13
N LYS A 112 -1.94 2.01 16.81
CA LYS A 112 -3.03 1.65 15.90
C LYS A 112 -3.30 2.86 15.00
N CYS A 113 -3.58 2.61 13.74
CA CYS A 113 -3.97 3.65 12.80
C CYS A 113 -5.25 3.19 12.12
N PHE A 114 -6.33 3.90 12.36
CA PHE A 114 -7.62 3.68 11.75
C PHE A 114 -7.84 4.78 10.72
N LEU A 115 -8.01 4.38 9.47
CA LEU A 115 -8.53 5.25 8.42
C LEU A 115 -10.05 5.09 8.36
N ASP A 116 -10.71 5.69 7.38
CA ASP A 116 -12.13 5.45 7.09
C ASP A 116 -12.51 3.96 7.23
N GLN A 117 -13.47 3.66 8.10
CA GLN A 117 -13.94 2.31 8.40
C GLN A 117 -15.33 2.02 7.79
N GLY A 118 -15.81 2.86 6.89
CA GLY A 118 -17.06 2.76 6.11
C GLY A 118 -17.98 1.59 6.45
N GLY A 119 -18.98 1.83 7.30
CA GLY A 119 -20.01 0.84 7.62
C GLY A 119 -19.67 -0.17 8.72
N LEU A 120 -18.49 -0.10 9.34
CA LEU A 120 -18.21 -0.81 10.60
C LEU A 120 -18.97 -0.14 11.76
N ASP A 121 -19.73 -0.91 12.54
CA ASP A 121 -20.42 -0.35 13.71
C ASP A 121 -19.45 -0.04 14.88
N ALA A 122 -19.81 0.97 15.68
CA ALA A 122 -19.02 1.41 16.83
C ALA A 122 -18.80 0.32 17.88
N ALA A 123 -19.76 -0.60 18.03
CA ALA A 123 -19.69 -1.65 19.03
C ALA A 123 -18.61 -2.69 18.68
N ASN A 124 -18.39 -2.97 17.39
CA ASN A 124 -17.34 -3.85 16.91
C ASN A 124 -15.97 -3.22 17.07
N LEU A 125 -15.80 -1.95 16.68
CA LEU A 125 -14.52 -1.26 16.86
C LEU A 125 -14.14 -1.09 18.33
N ALA A 126 -15.12 -0.83 19.21
CA ALA A 126 -14.92 -0.74 20.65
C ALA A 126 -14.34 -2.02 21.28
N LYS A 127 -14.48 -3.20 20.64
CA LYS A 127 -13.88 -4.46 21.11
C LYS A 127 -12.35 -4.44 21.06
N ILE A 128 -11.75 -3.58 20.23
CA ILE A 128 -10.29 -3.47 20.10
C ILE A 128 -9.76 -2.10 20.53
N GLN A 129 -10.57 -1.05 20.45
CA GLN A 129 -10.18 0.30 20.80
C GLN A 129 -11.40 1.12 21.20
N GLU A 130 -11.42 1.56 22.46
CA GLU A 130 -12.39 2.54 22.92
C GLU A 130 -12.05 3.90 22.31
N LEU A 131 -13.04 4.50 21.65
CA LEU A 131 -12.97 5.83 21.04
C LEU A 131 -14.12 6.69 21.55
N SER A 132 -13.89 7.99 21.68
CA SER A 132 -14.96 8.94 21.96
C SER A 132 -15.92 9.08 20.76
N PRO A 133 -17.16 9.58 20.96
CA PRO A 133 -18.08 9.79 19.84
C PRO A 133 -17.52 10.68 18.73
N THR A 134 -16.69 11.67 19.08
CA THR A 134 -16.04 12.57 18.12
C THR A 134 -14.96 11.85 17.32
N GLU A 135 -14.17 10.99 17.98
CA GLU A 135 -13.15 10.18 17.30
C GLU A 135 -13.78 9.14 16.38
N PHE A 136 -14.86 8.51 16.81
CA PHE A 136 -15.58 7.55 15.97
C PHE A 136 -16.18 8.23 14.73
N ARG A 137 -16.77 9.42 14.90
CA ARG A 137 -17.31 10.19 13.78
C ARG A 137 -16.24 10.54 12.73
N ALA A 138 -15.00 10.80 13.15
CA ALA A 138 -13.88 11.03 12.23
C ALA A 138 -13.54 9.81 11.37
N LEU A 139 -13.97 8.60 11.76
CA LEU A 139 -13.82 7.36 10.98
C LEU A 139 -15.01 7.08 10.06
N GLU A 140 -16.13 7.81 10.22
CA GLU A 140 -17.31 7.73 9.35
C GLU A 140 -17.34 8.83 8.29
N GLU A 141 -16.66 9.95 8.55
CA GLU A 141 -16.48 11.03 7.59
C GLU A 141 -15.56 10.50 6.48
N ASN A 142 -16.15 10.04 5.35
CA ASN A 142 -15.51 9.50 4.12
C ASN A 142 -14.44 10.44 3.53
N SER A 143 -13.39 10.72 4.30
CA SER A 143 -12.35 11.70 4.05
C SER A 143 -11.05 10.95 3.86
N VAL A 144 -10.74 10.69 2.60
CA VAL A 144 -9.54 9.94 2.21
C VAL A 144 -8.30 10.62 2.77
N GLY A 145 -7.46 9.85 3.46
CA GLY A 145 -6.22 10.34 4.05
C GLY A 145 -6.36 10.89 5.46
N SER A 146 -7.57 11.01 5.99
CA SER A 146 -7.80 11.36 7.40
C SER A 146 -8.13 10.13 8.23
N GLY A 147 -7.94 10.25 9.54
CA GLY A 147 -8.27 9.14 10.44
C GLY A 147 -7.89 9.37 11.90
N VAL A 148 -7.89 8.26 12.63
CA VAL A 148 -7.60 8.20 14.06
C VAL A 148 -6.32 7.40 14.30
N LEU A 149 -5.36 8.03 14.96
CA LEU A 149 -4.14 7.41 15.43
C LEU A 149 -4.22 7.16 16.93
N VAL A 150 -3.94 5.94 17.36
CA VAL A 150 -3.79 5.60 18.78
C VAL A 150 -2.34 5.28 19.07
N TRP A 151 -1.77 6.00 20.04
CA TRP A 151 -0.41 5.75 20.51
C TRP A 151 -0.35 5.76 22.03
N ARG A 152 -0.03 4.60 22.61
CA ARG A 152 0.12 4.40 24.07
C ARG A 152 -1.10 4.90 24.86
N GLY A 153 -2.30 4.68 24.32
CA GLY A 153 -3.57 5.08 24.93
C GLY A 153 -4.01 6.50 24.61
N ASN A 154 -3.15 7.34 24.02
CA ASN A 154 -3.57 8.65 23.52
C ASN A 154 -4.17 8.51 22.12
N VAL A 155 -5.24 9.24 21.87
CA VAL A 155 -5.93 9.28 20.58
C VAL A 155 -5.67 10.63 19.90
N TYR A 156 -5.29 10.58 18.63
CA TYR A 156 -5.01 11.75 17.81
C TYR A 156 -5.81 11.66 16.51
N LEU A 157 -6.53 12.73 16.19
CA LEU A 157 -7.10 12.90 14.86
C LEU A 157 -6.00 13.42 13.94
N PHE A 158 -5.88 12.86 12.74
CA PHE A 158 -4.90 13.31 11.77
C PHE A 158 -5.52 13.48 10.39
N ASP A 159 -4.89 14.34 9.61
CA ASP A 159 -5.11 14.54 8.19
C ASP A 159 -3.75 14.35 7.50
N ALA A 160 -3.65 13.29 6.70
CA ALA A 160 -2.47 12.95 5.91
C ALA A 160 -2.69 13.25 4.41
N THR A 161 -3.67 14.07 4.07
CA THR A 161 -3.85 14.52 2.69
C THR A 161 -2.62 15.33 2.24
N MET A 162 -2.19 15.04 1.01
CA MET A 162 -1.08 15.75 0.39
C MET A 162 -1.64 16.77 -0.59
N ASN A 163 -1.19 18.03 -0.50
CA ASN A 163 -1.55 19.03 -1.49
C ASN A 163 -1.04 18.59 -2.88
N LYS A 164 -1.86 18.79 -3.92
CA LYS A 164 -1.53 18.47 -5.31
C LYS A 164 -0.32 19.23 -5.84
N ASP A 165 -0.05 20.42 -5.29
CA ASP A 165 1.13 21.21 -5.63
C ASP A 165 2.42 20.66 -5.01
N ASN A 166 2.33 19.62 -4.16
CA ASN A 166 3.50 18.99 -3.56
C ASN A 166 4.27 18.22 -4.65
N PRO A 167 5.60 18.43 -4.81
CA PRO A 167 6.42 17.71 -5.78
C PRO A 167 6.38 16.17 -5.64
N LEU A 168 5.98 15.66 -4.48
CA LEU A 168 5.83 14.23 -4.22
C LEU A 168 4.44 13.69 -4.63
N PHE A 169 3.45 14.56 -4.85
CA PHE A 169 2.07 14.14 -5.07
C PHE A 169 1.96 13.18 -6.26
N GLU A 170 2.55 13.50 -7.40
CA GLU A 170 2.50 12.68 -8.62
C GLU A 170 3.12 11.28 -8.44
N GLN A 171 4.15 11.17 -7.58
CA GLN A 171 4.82 9.90 -7.30
C GLN A 171 4.02 9.01 -6.36
N PHE A 172 3.27 9.61 -5.43
CA PHE A 172 2.47 8.91 -4.43
C PHE A 172 1.00 8.78 -4.82
N ASP A 173 0.54 9.48 -5.85
CA ASP A 173 -0.81 9.33 -6.38
C ASP A 173 -0.96 7.93 -6.97
N THR A 174 -1.82 7.12 -6.34
CA THR A 174 -2.15 5.77 -6.76
C THR A 174 -3.58 5.67 -7.30
N ASP A 175 -4.32 6.79 -7.39
CA ASP A 175 -5.69 6.77 -7.90
C ASP A 175 -5.69 6.53 -9.41
N PHE A 176 -5.96 5.28 -9.77
CA PHE A 176 -6.08 4.82 -11.14
C PHE A 176 -7.12 5.64 -11.92
N HIS A 177 -8.21 6.08 -11.29
CA HIS A 177 -9.24 6.87 -11.95
C HIS A 177 -8.79 8.31 -12.22
N SER A 178 -8.01 8.90 -11.31
CA SER A 178 -7.41 10.23 -11.51
C SER A 178 -6.37 10.20 -12.63
N LYS A 179 -5.50 9.18 -12.67
CA LYS A 179 -4.53 9.00 -13.76
C LYS A 179 -5.21 8.72 -15.11
N ALA A 180 -6.22 7.86 -15.14
CA ALA A 180 -6.99 7.59 -16.36
C ALA A 180 -7.73 8.83 -16.89
N LYS A 181 -8.25 9.70 -16.00
CA LYS A 181 -8.83 10.99 -16.40
C LYS A 181 -7.79 11.96 -16.93
N GLN A 182 -6.64 12.09 -16.26
CA GLN A 182 -5.53 12.93 -16.73
C GLN A 182 -5.03 12.49 -18.11
N GLU A 183 -4.87 11.19 -18.34
CA GLU A 183 -4.49 10.65 -19.65
C GLU A 183 -5.58 10.89 -20.72
N ALA A 184 -6.86 10.80 -20.35
CA ALA A 184 -7.97 11.09 -21.25
C ALA A 184 -8.06 12.57 -21.61
N ASP A 185 -7.80 13.46 -20.65
CA ASP A 185 -7.82 14.92 -20.85
C ASP A 185 -6.59 15.40 -21.62
N MET A 186 -5.40 14.83 -21.39
CA MET A 186 -4.22 15.07 -22.24
C MET A 186 -4.48 14.65 -23.69
N LYS A 187 -5.07 13.46 -23.92
CA LYS A 187 -5.43 12.98 -25.26
C LYS A 187 -6.47 13.87 -25.95
N LYS A 188 -7.45 14.42 -25.21
CA LYS A 188 -8.40 15.41 -25.76
C LYS A 188 -7.70 16.72 -26.16
N SER A 189 -6.82 17.23 -25.29
CA SER A 189 -6.09 18.47 -25.57
C SER A 189 -5.14 18.36 -26.77
N ASP A 190 -4.53 17.19 -27.01
CA ASP A 190 -3.72 16.95 -28.19
C ASP A 190 -4.57 16.80 -29.46
N SER A 191 -5.78 16.21 -29.34
CA SER A 191 -6.71 16.10 -30.47
C SER A 191 -7.36 17.43 -30.87
N GLU A 192 -7.48 18.38 -29.94
CA GLU A 192 -7.99 19.74 -30.20
C GLU A 192 -6.91 20.62 -30.83
N LYS A 193 -5.66 20.56 -30.36
CA LYS A 193 -4.52 21.24 -31.00
C LYS A 193 -4.27 20.80 -32.44
N GLN A 194 -4.61 19.57 -32.79
CA GLN A 194 -4.47 19.05 -34.16
C GLN A 194 -5.59 19.50 -35.11
N LYS A 195 -6.71 20.05 -34.59
CA LYS A 195 -7.80 20.62 -35.39
C LYS A 195 -7.61 22.11 -35.71
N ASP A 196 -6.79 22.82 -34.93
CA ASP A 196 -6.54 24.25 -35.08
C ASP A 196 -5.31 24.59 -35.96
N VAL A 197 -4.73 23.62 -36.66
CA VAL A 197 -3.73 23.90 -37.71
C VAL A 197 -4.49 24.34 -38.96
N PRO A 198 -4.38 25.61 -39.41
CA PRO A 198 -4.99 26.01 -40.67
C PRO A 198 -4.32 25.21 -41.78
N ASP A 199 -5.12 24.69 -42.71
CA ASP A 199 -4.64 24.06 -43.94
C ASP A 199 -3.75 25.08 -44.67
N SER A 200 -2.44 24.98 -44.47
CA SER A 200 -1.48 25.82 -45.17
C SER A 200 -1.53 25.35 -46.62
N GLY A 201 -2.32 26.07 -47.41
CA GLY A 201 -2.53 25.84 -48.83
C GLY A 201 -1.22 25.51 -49.51
N THR A 202 -1.26 24.46 -50.31
CA THR A 202 -0.14 23.94 -51.08
C THR A 202 0.35 25.03 -52.04
N LEU A 203 1.43 25.73 -51.69
CA LEU A 203 2.14 26.58 -52.63
C LEU A 203 2.79 25.65 -53.67
N GLN A 204 2.29 25.71 -54.91
CA GLN A 204 2.85 24.99 -56.04
C GLN A 204 4.23 25.58 -56.37
N TRP A 205 5.22 24.69 -56.56
CA TRP A 205 6.63 25.02 -56.77
C TRP A 205 6.95 25.56 -58.18
N GLU A 206 5.97 26.04 -58.94
CA GLU A 206 6.14 26.44 -60.35
C GLU A 206 6.39 27.95 -60.56
N ASP A 207 6.22 28.79 -59.54
CA ASP A 207 6.35 30.26 -59.66
C ASP A 207 7.77 30.82 -59.32
N LEU A 208 8.79 29.97 -59.14
CA LEU A 208 10.15 30.41 -58.77
C LEU A 208 11.19 30.28 -59.90
N SER A 209 10.78 30.09 -61.16
CA SER A 209 11.72 29.89 -62.28
C SER A 209 12.19 31.19 -62.99
N ASP A 210 11.69 32.37 -62.64
CA ASP A 210 12.00 33.63 -63.35
C ASP A 210 12.99 34.57 -62.65
N ALA A 211 13.79 34.07 -61.70
CA ALA A 211 14.83 34.89 -61.04
C ALA A 211 16.21 34.21 -61.02
N THR A 212 16.72 33.85 -62.20
CA THR A 212 18.17 33.63 -62.40
C THR A 212 18.72 34.67 -63.37
N GLY A 213 18.91 35.87 -62.83
CA GLY A 213 19.72 36.92 -63.44
C GLY A 213 20.47 37.63 -62.32
N PHE A 214 21.79 37.72 -62.47
CA PHE A 214 22.79 38.29 -61.55
C PHE A 214 23.30 37.35 -60.45
N LEU A 215 24.47 36.77 -60.68
CA LEU A 215 25.73 37.23 -60.06
C LEU A 215 26.93 36.64 -60.83
N GLU A 216 27.93 37.49 -61.04
CA GLU A 216 29.32 37.15 -61.41
C GLU A 216 29.95 36.19 -60.39
#